data_AF-A0A6N9TC48-F1
#
_entry.id   AF-A0A6N9TC48-F1
#
_cell.length_a   1.000
_cell.length_b   1.000
_cell.length_c   1.000
_cell.angle_alpha   90.00
_cell.angle_beta   90.00
_cell.angle_gamma   90.00
#
_symmetry.space_group_name_H-M   'P 1'
#
loop_
_entity.id
_entity.type
_entity.pdbx_description
1 polymer ?
#
loop_
_entity_poly.entity_id
_entity_poly.type
_entity_poly.pdbx_seq_one_letter_code
_entity_poly.pdbx_strand_id
1 'polypeptide(L)'
;MSVDPKEPRSLPDLVVHALRETSELVQTETRLIRAELSDKVTQIEVAGGSLVAGAICLLVALLTLTAALVTAISKIGEPDIGPGWAALIVGVIIAVIGVILLMKGKKDLEPGNLMPNRTANQLSKDAKLAKEQTQ
;
A
#
# COMPACT_ATOMS: atom_id res chain seq x y z
N MET A 1 6.03 8.22 72.78
CA MET A 1 5.13 7.59 71.82
C MET A 1 4.30 8.69 71.17
N SER A 2 4.88 9.37 70.18
CA SER A 2 4.22 10.44 69.41
C SER A 2 3.73 9.83 68.11
N VAL A 3 2.43 9.59 68.03
CA VAL A 3 1.76 9.11 66.83
C VAL A 3 1.63 10.30 65.88
N ASP A 4 2.47 10.30 64.85
CA ASP A 4 2.39 11.24 63.73
C ASP A 4 1.11 10.93 62.91
N PRO A 5 0.19 11.89 62.71
CA PRO A 5 -1.03 11.65 61.94
C PRO A 5 -0.66 11.48 60.47
N LYS A 6 -0.72 10.23 59.96
CA LYS A 6 -0.68 9.97 58.52
C LYS A 6 -1.85 10.70 57.87
N GLU A 7 -1.56 11.78 57.15
CA GLU A 7 -2.54 12.46 56.31
C GLU A 7 -3.21 11.44 55.37
N PRO A 8 -4.55 11.45 55.27
CA PRO A 8 -5.26 10.61 54.31
C PRO A 8 -4.85 11.05 52.91
N ARG A 9 -4.40 10.12 52.07
CA ARG A 9 -4.06 10.39 50.66
C ARG A 9 -5.20 11.17 50.03
N SER A 10 -4.92 12.42 49.72
CA SER A 10 -5.93 13.38 49.28
C SER A 10 -6.33 13.02 47.85
N LEU A 11 -7.63 13.05 47.53
CA LEU A 11 -8.16 12.83 46.17
C LEU A 11 -7.41 13.59 45.05
N PRO A 12 -6.87 14.81 45.27
CA PRO A 12 -6.02 15.49 44.30
C PRO A 12 -4.74 14.72 43.94
N ASP A 13 -4.16 13.98 44.89
CA ASP A 13 -2.89 13.29 44.74
C ASP A 13 -3.03 12.02 43.87
N LEU A 14 -4.18 11.35 43.95
CA LEU A 14 -4.54 10.22 43.06
C LEU A 14 -4.77 10.66 41.61
N VAL A 15 -5.37 11.84 41.40
CA VAL A 15 -5.58 12.40 40.05
C VAL A 15 -4.25 12.77 39.41
N VAL A 16 -3.33 13.37 40.18
CA VAL A 16 -1.98 13.70 39.70
C VAL A 16 -1.17 12.45 39.36
N HIS A 17 -1.31 11.38 40.15
CA HIS A 17 -0.68 10.09 39.85
C HIS A 17 -1.26 9.42 38.58
N ALA A 18 -2.58 9.42 38.42
CA ALA A 18 -3.23 8.83 37.24
C ALA A 18 -2.92 9.61 35.94
N LEU A 19 -2.80 10.94 36.01
CA LEU A 19 -2.37 11.78 34.89
C LEU A 19 -0.91 11.53 34.50
N ARG A 20 -0.04 11.24 35.47
CA ARG A 20 1.36 10.85 35.21
C ARG A 20 1.45 9.48 34.55
N GLU A 21 0.74 8.48 35.05
CA GLU A 21 0.71 7.14 34.45
C GLU A 21 0.11 7.15 33.03
N THR A 22 -0.97 7.91 32.79
CA THR A 22 -1.54 8.04 31.43
C THR A 22 -0.60 8.79 30.47
N SER A 23 0.12 9.81 30.94
CA SER A 23 1.16 10.48 30.16
C SER A 23 2.30 9.52 29.78
N GLU A 24 2.76 8.67 30.72
CA GLU A 24 3.78 7.65 30.45
C GLU A 24 3.28 6.57 29.46
N LEU A 25 2.01 6.16 29.55
CA LEU A 25 1.41 5.20 28.64
C LEU A 25 1.30 5.75 27.21
N VAL A 26 0.82 6.99 27.05
CA VAL A 26 0.75 7.68 25.75
C VAL A 26 2.14 7.85 25.14
N GLN A 27 3.14 8.20 25.95
CA GLN A 27 4.52 8.32 25.47
C GLN A 27 5.10 6.96 25.05
N THR A 28 4.67 5.87 25.68
CA THR A 28 5.06 4.50 25.33
C THR A 28 4.34 4.01 24.07
N GLU A 29 3.02 4.18 23.95
CA GLU A 29 2.27 3.83 22.74
C GLU A 29 2.75 4.62 21.53
N THR A 30 3.04 5.91 21.67
CA THR A 30 3.59 6.70 20.56
C THR A 30 4.98 6.22 20.11
N ARG A 31 5.84 5.77 21.05
CA ARG A 31 7.12 5.14 20.71
C ARG A 31 6.92 3.81 19.99
N LEU A 32 5.96 2.99 20.44
CA LEU A 32 5.65 1.71 19.83
C LEU A 32 5.08 1.88 18.42
N ILE A 33 4.10 2.78 18.25
CA ILE A 33 3.52 3.14 16.95
C ILE A 33 4.60 3.65 16.01
N ARG A 34 5.52 4.52 16.48
CA ARG A 34 6.64 5.00 15.66
C ARG A 34 7.58 3.87 15.24
N ALA A 35 7.89 2.94 16.14
CA ALA A 35 8.72 1.78 15.83
C ALA A 35 8.05 0.88 14.78
N GLU A 36 6.76 0.55 14.97
CA GLU A 36 6.02 -0.29 14.03
C GLU A 36 5.85 0.41 12.67
N LEU A 37 5.60 1.72 12.65
CA LEU A 37 5.57 2.50 11.42
C LEU A 37 6.94 2.50 10.71
N SER A 38 8.04 2.65 11.44
CA SER A 38 9.39 2.59 10.88
C SER A 38 9.69 1.23 10.27
N ASP A 39 9.30 0.14 10.93
CA ASP A 39 9.45 -1.21 10.42
C ASP A 39 8.59 -1.44 9.17
N LYS A 40 7.33 -1.00 9.19
CA LYS A 40 6.44 -1.05 8.01
C LYS A 40 6.99 -0.24 6.84
N VAL A 41 7.53 0.96 7.09
CA VAL A 41 8.14 1.81 6.06
C VAL A 41 9.37 1.11 5.46
N THR A 42 10.27 0.60 6.30
CA THR A 42 11.46 -0.13 5.85
C THR A 42 11.08 -1.37 5.03
N GLN A 43 10.04 -2.09 5.46
CA GLN A 43 9.53 -3.24 4.72
C GLN A 43 8.94 -2.83 3.36
N ILE A 44 8.20 -1.72 3.30
CA ILE A 44 7.69 -1.15 2.05
C ILE A 44 8.84 -0.69 1.14
N GLU A 45 9.91 -0.11 1.68
CA GLU A 45 11.09 0.30 0.91
C GLU A 45 11.79 -0.90 0.26
N VAL A 46 12.06 -1.96 1.04
CA VAL A 46 12.69 -3.18 0.52
C VAL A 46 11.77 -3.91 -0.48
N ALA A 47 10.48 -4.02 -0.16
CA ALA A 47 9.50 -4.61 -1.06
C ALA A 47 9.35 -3.77 -2.34
N GLY A 48 9.35 -2.44 -2.23
CA GLY A 48 9.32 -1.52 -3.35
C GLY A 48 10.56 -1.63 -4.24
N GLY A 49 11.75 -1.70 -3.64
CA GLY A 49 13.01 -1.86 -4.37
C GLY A 49 13.07 -3.17 -5.16
N SER A 50 12.69 -4.29 -4.54
CA SER A 50 12.65 -5.60 -5.22
C SER A 50 11.59 -5.66 -6.33
N LEU A 51 10.43 -5.01 -6.14
CA LEU A 51 9.40 -4.89 -7.17
C LEU A 51 9.89 -4.12 -8.40
N VAL A 52 10.56 -2.98 -8.20
CA VAL A 52 11.13 -2.17 -9.29
C VAL A 52 12.23 -2.94 -10.02
N ALA A 53 13.15 -3.57 -9.28
CA ALA A 53 14.22 -4.38 -9.88
C ALA A 53 13.64 -5.56 -10.69
N GLY A 54 12.64 -6.26 -10.14
CA GLY A 54 11.92 -7.33 -10.84
C GLY A 54 11.22 -6.83 -12.11
N ALA A 55 10.56 -5.67 -12.05
CA ALA A 55 9.91 -5.06 -13.21
C ALA A 55 10.92 -4.71 -14.33
N ILE A 56 12.11 -4.20 -13.97
CA ILE A 56 13.19 -3.93 -14.94
C ILE A 56 13.67 -5.24 -15.58
N CYS A 57 13.94 -6.28 -14.78
CA CYS A 57 14.35 -7.59 -15.30
C CYS A 57 13.31 -8.17 -16.27
N LEU A 58 12.02 -8.12 -15.91
CA LEU A 58 10.93 -8.56 -16.78
C LEU A 58 10.83 -7.73 -18.05
N LEU A 59 11.06 -6.42 -17.99
CA LEU A 59 11.08 -5.56 -19.17
C LEU A 59 12.21 -5.95 -20.13
N VAL A 60 13.43 -6.16 -19.62
CA VAL A 60 14.57 -6.59 -20.44
C VAL A 60 14.31 -7.97 -21.06
N ALA A 61 13.75 -8.91 -20.29
CA ALA A 61 13.35 -10.22 -20.78
C ALA A 61 12.28 -10.12 -21.87
N LEU A 62 11.27 -9.27 -21.69
CA LEU A 62 10.21 -9.05 -22.67
C LEU A 62 10.75 -8.46 -23.98
N LEU A 63 11.65 -7.48 -23.91
CA LEU A 63 12.30 -6.90 -25.11
C LEU A 63 13.12 -7.96 -25.85
N THR A 64 13.89 -8.76 -25.13
CA THR A 64 14.71 -9.83 -25.69
C THR A 64 13.83 -10.90 -26.35
N LEU A 65 12.75 -11.31 -25.68
CA LEU A 65 11.80 -12.29 -26.20
C LEU A 65 11.04 -11.76 -27.42
N THR A 66 10.71 -10.46 -27.43
CA THR A 66 10.08 -9.79 -28.58
C THR A 66 11.00 -9.84 -29.79
N ALA A 67 12.29 -9.49 -29.63
CA ALA A 67 13.26 -9.57 -30.72
C ALA A 67 13.45 -11.01 -31.25
N ALA A 68 13.49 -11.99 -30.35
CA ALA A 68 13.56 -13.40 -30.71
C ALA A 68 12.30 -13.85 -31.48
N LEU A 69 11.12 -13.44 -31.03
CA LEU A 69 9.84 -13.77 -31.66
C LEU A 69 9.71 -13.16 -33.06
N VAL A 70 10.11 -11.89 -33.22
CA VAL A 70 10.15 -11.23 -34.53
C VAL A 70 11.08 -11.98 -35.49
N THR A 71 12.27 -12.37 -35.02
CA THR A 71 13.22 -13.13 -35.83
C THR A 71 12.71 -14.52 -36.19
N ALA A 72 11.97 -15.16 -35.28
CA ALA A 72 11.36 -16.45 -35.52
C ALA A 72 10.25 -16.33 -36.59
N ILE A 73 9.34 -15.37 -36.44
CA ILE A 73 8.22 -15.16 -37.35
C ILE A 73 8.69 -14.68 -38.73
N SER A 74 9.75 -13.87 -38.79
CA SER A 74 10.26 -13.36 -40.08
C SER A 74 10.70 -14.46 -41.04
N LYS A 75 10.99 -15.66 -40.53
CA LYS A 75 11.44 -16.85 -41.28
C LYS A 75 10.32 -17.86 -41.55
N ILE A 76 9.07 -17.51 -41.25
CA ILE A 76 7.91 -18.37 -41.48
C ILE A 76 7.26 -17.98 -42.81
N GLY A 77 7.10 -18.97 -43.70
CA GLY A 77 6.39 -18.84 -44.99
C GLY A 77 7.32 -18.82 -46.20
N GLU A 78 6.79 -19.20 -47.38
CA GLU A 78 7.44 -19.01 -48.68
C GLU A 78 6.63 -17.99 -49.51
N PRO A 79 7.21 -16.84 -49.90
CA PRO A 79 8.47 -16.25 -49.41
C PRO A 79 8.35 -15.73 -47.97
N ASP A 80 9.51 -15.54 -47.31
CA ASP A 80 9.61 -15.02 -45.94
C ASP A 80 8.77 -13.74 -45.76
N ILE A 81 8.01 -13.66 -44.66
CA ILE A 81 7.21 -12.47 -44.27
C ILE A 81 8.10 -11.21 -44.12
N GLY A 82 9.38 -11.40 -43.83
CA GLY A 82 10.36 -10.33 -43.63
C GLY A 82 10.28 -9.71 -42.23
N PRO A 83 11.40 -9.15 -41.74
CA PRO A 83 11.52 -8.69 -40.36
C PRO A 83 10.61 -7.50 -40.03
N GLY A 84 10.33 -6.62 -41.00
CA GLY A 84 9.46 -5.46 -40.79
C GLY A 84 8.01 -5.82 -40.50
N TRP A 85 7.43 -6.73 -41.28
CA TRP A 85 6.05 -7.19 -41.08
C TRP A 85 5.90 -8.05 -39.83
N ALA A 86 6.88 -8.91 -39.55
CA ALA A 86 6.92 -9.67 -38.30
C ALA A 86 6.95 -8.75 -37.06
N ALA A 87 7.79 -7.71 -37.08
CA ALA A 87 7.86 -6.71 -36.02
C ALA A 87 6.55 -5.96 -35.82
N LEU A 88 5.87 -5.59 -36.93
CA LEU A 88 4.60 -4.90 -36.88
C LEU A 88 3.49 -5.76 -36.24
N ILE A 89 3.37 -7.02 -36.66
CA ILE A 89 2.36 -7.95 -36.11
C ILE A 89 2.59 -8.18 -34.62
N VAL A 90 3.82 -8.53 -34.22
CA VAL A 90 4.16 -8.76 -32.82
C VAL A 90 3.96 -7.50 -31.98
N GLY A 91 4.39 -6.35 -32.50
CA GLY A 91 4.21 -5.06 -31.85
C GLY A 91 2.74 -4.72 -31.59
N VAL A 92 1.87 -4.96 -32.57
CA VAL A 92 0.41 -4.75 -32.42
C VAL A 92 -0.17 -5.68 -31.35
N ILE A 93 0.21 -6.97 -31.35
CA ILE A 93 -0.26 -7.92 -30.33
C ILE A 93 0.15 -7.47 -28.92
N ILE A 94 1.42 -7.09 -28.74
CA ILE A 94 1.92 -6.61 -27.45
C ILE A 94 1.22 -5.30 -27.05
N ALA A 95 0.99 -4.38 -28.00
CA ALA A 95 0.28 -3.14 -27.73
C ALA A 95 -1.16 -3.36 -27.25
N VAL A 96 -1.89 -4.29 -27.87
CA VAL A 96 -3.26 -4.66 -27.44
C VAL A 96 -3.25 -5.22 -26.02
N ILE A 97 -2.32 -6.14 -25.72
CA ILE A 97 -2.16 -6.69 -24.36
C ILE A 97 -1.85 -5.56 -23.36
N GLY A 98 -0.95 -4.64 -23.73
CA GLY A 98 -0.59 -3.48 -22.91
C GLY A 98 -1.78 -2.59 -22.59
N VAL A 99 -2.62 -2.26 -23.58
CA VAL A 99 -3.85 -1.48 -23.36
C VAL A 99 -4.80 -2.19 -22.39
N ILE A 100 -5.02 -3.50 -22.55
CA ILE A 100 -5.88 -4.28 -21.65
C ILE A 100 -5.34 -4.25 -20.21
N LEU A 101 -4.03 -4.45 -20.03
CA LEU A 101 -3.40 -4.41 -18.72
C LEU A 101 -3.48 -3.01 -18.09
N LEU A 102 -3.26 -1.95 -18.86
CA LEU A 102 -3.41 -0.57 -18.39
C LEU A 102 -4.84 -0.27 -17.94
N MET A 103 -5.84 -0.70 -18.71
CA MET A 103 -7.25 -0.51 -18.34
C MET A 103 -7.59 -1.26 -17.04
N LYS A 104 -7.11 -2.50 -16.88
CA LYS A 104 -7.28 -3.27 -15.63
C LYS A 104 -6.59 -2.61 -14.45
N GLY A 105 -5.31 -2.26 -14.58
CA GLY A 105 -4.55 -1.61 -13.52
C GLY A 105 -5.15 -0.27 -13.10
N LYS A 106 -5.62 0.55 -14.05
CA LYS A 106 -6.33 1.79 -13.73
C LYS A 106 -7.61 1.53 -12.92
N LYS A 107 -8.41 0.54 -13.32
CA LYS A 107 -9.63 0.15 -12.61
C LYS A 107 -9.33 -0.36 -11.19
N ASP A 108 -8.28 -1.15 -11.04
CA ASP A 108 -7.90 -1.71 -9.74
C ASP A 108 -7.37 -0.64 -8.78
N LEU A 109 -6.80 0.44 -9.31
CA LEU A 109 -6.32 1.60 -8.55
C LEU A 109 -7.39 2.69 -8.33
N GLU A 110 -8.62 2.51 -8.83
CA GLU A 110 -9.67 3.50 -8.59
C GLU A 110 -10.00 3.59 -7.09
N PRO A 111 -10.13 4.80 -6.50
CA PRO A 111 -10.43 4.97 -5.09
C PRO A 111 -11.67 4.20 -4.63
N GLY A 112 -12.68 4.04 -5.48
CA GLY A 112 -13.89 3.25 -5.16
C GLY A 112 -13.65 1.74 -5.06
N ASN A 113 -12.58 1.23 -5.67
CA ASN A 113 -12.15 -0.17 -5.59
C ASN A 113 -11.12 -0.40 -4.45
N LEU A 114 -10.40 0.66 -4.06
CA LEU A 114 -9.45 0.67 -2.95
C LEU A 114 -10.08 1.04 -1.59
N MET A 115 -11.17 1.79 -1.58
CA MET A 115 -11.92 2.11 -0.37
C MET A 115 -12.79 0.92 0.03
N PRO A 116 -12.65 0.38 1.25
CA PRO A 116 -13.56 -0.63 1.74
C PRO A 116 -14.96 -0.01 1.88
N ASN A 117 -15.84 -0.28 0.92
CA ASN A 117 -17.20 0.27 0.89
C ASN A 117 -17.97 0.01 2.21
N ARG A 118 -17.65 -1.08 2.91
CA ARG A 118 -18.23 -1.38 4.23
C ARG A 118 -17.72 -0.46 5.33
N THR A 119 -16.41 -0.20 5.40
CA THR A 119 -15.81 0.63 6.45
C THR A 119 -16.17 2.10 6.27
N ALA A 120 -16.21 2.59 5.02
CA ALA A 120 -16.66 3.95 4.73
C ALA A 120 -18.14 4.17 5.11
N ASN A 121 -19.02 3.19 4.86
CA ASN A 121 -20.43 3.27 5.25
C ASN A 121 -20.65 3.17 6.76
N GLN A 122 -19.80 2.41 7.49
CA GLN A 122 -19.88 2.32 8.96
C GLN A 122 -19.43 3.66 9.58
N LEU A 123 -18.28 4.19 9.15
CA LEU A 123 -17.76 5.48 9.62
C LEU A 123 -18.73 6.64 9.36
N SER A 124 -19.40 6.65 8.20
CA SER A 124 -20.39 7.69 7.89
C SER A 124 -21.68 7.54 8.69
N LYS A 125 -22.11 6.32 9.02
CA LYS A 125 -23.21 6.09 9.97
C LYS A 125 -22.86 6.57 11.37
N ASP A 126 -21.68 6.22 11.86
CA ASP A 126 -21.24 6.58 13.21
C ASP A 126 -21.05 8.10 13.36
N ALA A 127 -20.50 8.76 12.34
CA ALA A 127 -20.38 10.21 12.29
C ALA A 127 -21.76 10.91 12.30
N LYS A 128 -22.76 10.31 11.63
CA LYS A 128 -24.12 10.84 11.60
C LYS A 128 -24.81 10.71 12.96
N LEU A 129 -24.63 9.58 13.64
CA LEU A 129 -25.17 9.34 14.98
C LEU A 129 -24.53 10.27 16.02
N ALA A 130 -23.21 10.50 15.95
CA ALA A 130 -22.53 11.44 16.84
C ALA A 130 -23.02 12.89 16.66
N LYS A 131 -23.37 13.27 15.42
CA LYS A 131 -23.94 14.59 15.10
C LYS A 131 -25.38 14.75 15.60
N GLU A 132 -26.16 13.66 15.60
CA GLU A 132 -27.52 13.64 16.16
C GLU A 132 -27.52 13.66 17.70
N GLN A 133 -26.47 13.19 18.37
CA GLN A 133 -26.36 13.26 19.84
C GLN A 133 -25.90 14.62 20.37
N THR A 134 -25.37 15.48 19.51
CA THR A 134 -24.86 16.82 19.88
C THR A 134 -25.80 17.95 19.49
N GLN A 135 -26.96 17.62 18.90
CA GLN A 135 -28.02 18.55 18.51
C GLN A 135 -29.29 18.28 19.32
#